data_AF-A0A532DLX7-F1
#
_entry.id   AF-A0A532DLX7-F1
#
_cell.length_a   1.000
_cell.length_b   1.000
_cell.length_c   1.000
_cell.angle_alpha   90.00
_cell.angle_beta   90.00
_cell.angle_gamma   90.00
#
_symmetry.space_group_name_H-M   'P 1'
#
loop_
_entity.id
_entity.type
_entity.pdbx_description
1 polymer ?
#
loop_
_entity_poly.entity_id
_entity_poly.type
_entity_poly.pdbx_seq_one_letter_code
_entity_poly.pdbx_strand_id
1 'polypeptide(L)'
;LHLYSPDLIVMGGGLSNGFDLLAPTIRATVEERAMQAYRDVPIVPAELGDRAGLVGAASLILWEGEPGTALAMVQDDEPKTGAKEVSQG
;
A
#
# COMPACT_ATOMS: atom_id res chain seq x y z
N LEU A 1 2.48 -9.00 -11.08
CA LEU A 1 1.66 -9.42 -12.24
C LEU A 1 1.10 -10.81 -12.03
N HIS A 2 1.93 -11.86 -12.03
CA HIS A 2 1.44 -13.26 -12.07
C HIS A 2 0.63 -13.75 -10.86
N LEU A 3 0.85 -13.19 -9.66
CA LEU A 3 0.14 -13.62 -8.45
C LEU A 3 -1.27 -13.03 -8.32
N TYR A 4 -1.50 -11.85 -8.88
CA TYR A 4 -2.72 -11.08 -8.64
C TYR A 4 -3.48 -10.74 -9.91
N SER A 5 -2.89 -10.95 -11.09
CA SER A 5 -3.48 -10.64 -12.39
C SER A 5 -4.16 -9.27 -12.44
N PRO A 6 -3.47 -8.17 -12.03
CA PRO A 6 -4.12 -6.89 -11.87
C PRO A 6 -4.43 -6.24 -13.22
N ASP A 7 -5.51 -5.47 -13.27
CA ASP A 7 -5.85 -4.63 -14.43
C ASP A 7 -5.05 -3.33 -14.46
N LEU A 8 -4.45 -2.91 -13.33
CA LEU A 8 -3.70 -1.66 -13.19
C LEU A 8 -2.66 -1.77 -12.07
N ILE A 9 -1.47 -1.19 -12.28
CA ILE A 9 -0.46 -1.01 -11.24
C ILE A 9 -0.25 0.48 -11.01
N VAL A 10 -0.40 0.91 -9.76
CA VAL A 10 -0.12 2.29 -9.34
C VAL A 10 1.19 2.34 -8.57
N MET A 11 2.13 3.17 -9.02
CA MET A 11 3.39 3.43 -8.32
C MET A 11 3.20 4.60 -7.35
N GLY A 12 3.24 4.32 -6.05
CA GLY A 12 3.13 5.34 -5.00
C GLY A 12 4.47 5.77 -4.39
N GLY A 13 4.38 6.60 -3.35
CA GLY A 13 5.52 7.07 -2.56
C GLY A 13 6.51 7.94 -3.35
N GLY A 14 7.68 8.21 -2.76
CA GLY A 14 8.68 9.09 -3.36
C GLY A 14 9.23 8.65 -4.72
N LEU A 15 9.10 7.37 -5.07
CA LEU A 15 9.49 6.84 -6.39
C LEU A 15 8.58 7.36 -7.52
N SER A 16 7.31 7.62 -7.21
CA SER A 16 6.35 8.16 -8.18
C SER A 16 6.77 9.54 -8.72
N ASN A 17 7.52 10.32 -7.94
CA ASN A 17 8.06 11.62 -8.36
C ASN A 17 9.05 11.53 -9.53
N GLY A 18 9.71 10.37 -9.69
CA GLY A 18 10.65 10.09 -10.77
C GLY A 18 10.07 9.18 -11.85
N PHE A 19 8.74 9.06 -11.95
CA PHE A 19 8.11 8.05 -12.78
C PHE A 19 8.56 8.11 -14.24
N ASP A 20 8.64 9.28 -14.85
CA ASP A 20 9.05 9.42 -16.27
C ASP A 20 10.47 8.89 -16.54
N LEU A 21 11.36 8.97 -15.55
CA LEU A 21 12.72 8.43 -15.65
C LEU A 21 12.73 6.90 -15.51
N LEU A 22 11.81 6.34 -14.72
CA LEU A 22 11.72 4.91 -14.44
C LEU A 22 10.87 4.16 -15.48
N ALA A 23 9.87 4.82 -16.07
CA ALA A 23 8.88 4.22 -16.94
C ALA A 23 9.47 3.41 -18.10
N PRO A 24 10.54 3.87 -18.81
CA PRO A 24 11.14 3.09 -19.89
C PRO A 24 11.74 1.77 -19.40
N THR A 25 12.47 1.80 -18.28
CA THR A 25 13.11 0.61 -17.69
C THR A 25 12.07 -0.37 -17.15
N ILE A 26 11.00 0.15 -16.53
CA ILE A 26 9.86 -0.66 -16.07
C ILE A 26 9.21 -1.36 -17.26
N ARG A 27 8.93 -0.64 -18.35
CA ARG A 27 8.36 -1.20 -19.57
C ARG A 27 9.22 -2.33 -20.13
N ALA A 28 10.51 -2.08 -20.29
CA ALA A 28 11.45 -3.08 -20.79
C ALA A 28 11.51 -4.33 -19.90
N THR A 29 11.47 -4.16 -18.58
CA THR A 29 11.48 -5.27 -17.62
C THR A 29 10.20 -6.10 -17.70
N VAL A 30 9.05 -5.45 -17.85
CA VAL A 30 7.75 -6.12 -18.03
C VAL A 30 7.73 -6.90 -19.34
N GLU A 31 8.21 -6.31 -20.43
CA GLU A 31 8.32 -7.01 -21.71
C GLU A 31 9.21 -8.26 -21.63
N GLU A 32 10.37 -8.15 -20.96
CA GLU A 32 11.31 -9.26 -20.82
C GLU A 32 10.74 -10.40 -19.95
N ARG A 33 10.05 -10.07 -18.85
CA ARG A 33 9.80 -11.03 -17.76
C ARG A 33 8.33 -11.41 -17.53
N ALA A 34 7.39 -10.58 -17.98
CA ALA A 34 5.97 -10.88 -17.80
C ALA A 34 5.48 -11.88 -18.87
N MET A 35 4.49 -12.70 -18.50
CA MET A 35 3.76 -13.51 -19.48
C MET A 35 3.02 -12.56 -20.42
N GLN A 36 2.83 -12.98 -21.67
CA GLN A 36 2.24 -12.15 -22.72
C GLN A 36 0.91 -11.49 -22.31
N ALA A 37 0.06 -12.21 -21.58
CA ALA A 37 -1.24 -11.70 -21.10
C ALA A 37 -1.15 -10.49 -20.16
N TYR A 38 0.03 -10.19 -19.59
CA TYR A 38 0.21 -9.14 -18.58
C TYR A 38 1.08 -7.98 -19.04
N ARG A 39 1.60 -8.01 -20.27
CA ARG A 39 2.54 -6.98 -20.76
C ARG A 39 1.90 -5.62 -20.96
N ASP A 40 0.61 -5.63 -21.32
CA ASP A 40 -0.18 -4.43 -21.56
C ASP A 40 -0.81 -3.85 -20.29
N VAL A 41 -0.57 -4.45 -19.12
CA VAL A 41 -1.08 -3.92 -17.84
C VAL A 41 -0.52 -2.50 -17.64
N PRO A 42 -1.38 -1.47 -17.52
CA PRO A 42 -0.93 -0.11 -17.32
C PRO A 42 -0.19 0.03 -15.99
N ILE A 43 0.88 0.81 -16.01
CA ILE A 43 1.64 1.18 -14.83
C ILE A 43 1.65 2.70 -14.81
N VAL A 44 1.11 3.30 -13.76
CA VAL A 44 0.87 4.75 -13.65
C VAL A 44 1.42 5.29 -12.32
N PRO A 45 1.85 6.55 -12.25
CA PRO A 45 2.20 7.18 -10.98
C PRO A 45 0.94 7.45 -10.14
N ALA A 46 1.08 7.42 -8.82
CA ALA A 46 0.00 7.80 -7.90
C ALA A 46 -0.25 9.31 -7.96
N GLU A 47 -1.48 9.72 -8.29
CA GLU A 47 -1.86 11.13 -8.40
C GLU A 47 -1.96 11.84 -7.03
N LEU A 48 -2.18 11.07 -5.96
CA LEU A 48 -2.32 11.63 -4.61
C LEU A 48 -0.99 12.01 -3.96
N GLY A 49 0.14 11.52 -4.50
CA GLY A 49 1.48 11.75 -3.94
C GLY A 49 1.54 11.44 -2.45
N ASP A 50 2.15 12.35 -1.68
CA ASP A 50 2.32 12.23 -0.22
C ASP A 50 1.00 12.17 0.56
N ARG A 51 -0.12 12.55 -0.05
CA ARG A 51 -1.44 12.53 0.59
C ARG A 51 -2.11 11.17 0.52
N ALA A 52 -1.59 10.22 -0.27
CA ALA A 52 -2.22 8.92 -0.48
C ALA A 52 -2.51 8.18 0.85
N GLY A 53 -1.60 8.27 1.82
CA GLY A 53 -1.77 7.66 3.14
C GLY A 53 -2.90 8.30 3.95
N LEU A 54 -2.93 9.65 4.02
CA LEU A 54 -3.97 10.40 4.72
C LEU A 54 -5.36 10.18 4.08
N VAL A 55 -5.41 10.22 2.75
CA VAL A 55 -6.65 9.97 2.01
C VAL A 55 -7.12 8.54 2.23
N GLY A 56 -6.21 7.56 2.21
CA GLY A 56 -6.52 6.17 2.52
C GLY A 56 -7.10 5.99 3.92
N ALA A 57 -6.44 6.55 4.94
CA ALA A 57 -6.90 6.49 6.32
C ALA A 57 -8.28 7.15 6.51
N ALA A 58 -8.50 8.34 5.94
CA ALA A 58 -9.80 9.00 5.97
C ALA A 58 -10.86 8.17 5.25
N SER A 59 -10.53 7.57 4.10
CA SER A 59 -11.44 6.71 3.35
C SER A 59 -11.86 5.50 4.17
N LEU A 60 -10.96 4.88 4.92
CA LEU A 60 -11.28 3.75 5.79
C LEU A 60 -12.23 4.11 6.95
N ILE A 61 -12.13 5.34 7.48
CA ILE A 61 -13.04 5.84 8.53
C ILE A 61 -14.42 6.18 7.94
N LEU A 62 -14.43 6.77 6.74
CA LEU A 62 -15.65 7.24 6.06
C LEU A 62 -16.37 6.14 5.27
N TRP A 63 -15.75 4.97 5.09
CA TRP A 63 -16.35 3.86 4.36
C TRP A 63 -17.48 3.24 5.19
N GLU A 64 -18.73 3.40 4.73
CA GLU A 64 -19.95 2.80 5.30
C GLU A 64 -20.13 1.28 5.02
N GLY A 65 -19.04 0.54 4.80
CA GLY A 65 -19.04 -0.92 4.64
C GLY A 65 -18.90 -1.61 5.99
N GLU A 66 -19.19 -2.92 6.08
CA GLU A 66 -19.19 -3.69 7.34
C GLU A 66 -18.02 -3.29 8.28
N PRO A 67 -18.31 -2.69 9.44
CA PRO A 67 -17.30 -2.15 10.33
C PRO A 67 -16.48 -3.29 10.98
N GLY A 68 -15.17 -3.32 10.72
CA GLY A 68 -14.23 -4.21 11.43
C GLY A 68 -13.05 -4.74 10.62
N THR A 69 -13.12 -4.78 9.28
CA THR A 69 -12.04 -5.39 8.47
C THR A 69 -10.77 -4.53 8.44
N ALA A 70 -10.89 -3.21 8.39
CA ALA A 70 -9.75 -2.31 8.25
C ALA A 70 -9.04 -1.96 9.58
N LEU A 71 -9.76 -1.96 10.70
CA LEU A 71 -9.21 -1.62 12.02
C LEU A 71 -8.60 -2.85 12.73
N ALA A 72 -9.07 -4.07 12.43
CA ALA A 72 -8.55 -5.30 13.05
C ALA A 72 -7.08 -5.58 12.71
N MET A 73 -6.59 -5.09 11.57
CA MET A 73 -5.20 -5.27 11.10
C MET A 73 -4.18 -4.28 11.72
N VAL A 74 -4.63 -3.29 12.50
CA VAL A 74 -3.77 -2.30 13.18
C VAL A 74 -3.51 -2.69 14.64
N GLN A 75 -4.24 -3.67 15.19
CA GLN A 75 -4.31 -3.95 16.64
C GLN A 75 -3.37 -5.07 17.15
N ASP A 76 -2.31 -5.44 16.43
CA ASP A 76 -1.29 -6.41 16.90
C ASP A 76 0.03 -5.74 17.33
N ASP A 77 -0.03 -4.61 18.05
CA ASP A 77 1.13 -4.10 18.81
C ASP A 77 0.68 -3.67 20.21
N GLU A 78 0.74 -4.60 21.17
CA GLU A 78 0.53 -4.34 22.59
C GLU A 78 1.78 -3.65 23.17
N PRO A 79 1.71 -2.37 23.63
CA PRO A 79 2.79 -1.80 24.41
C PRO A 79 2.71 -2.41 25.82
N LYS A 80 3.58 -3.38 26.12
CA LYS A 80 3.75 -3.86 27.50
C LYS A 80 4.28 -2.73 28.39
N THR A 81 3.39 -2.07 29.12
CA THR A 81 3.76 -1.21 30.25
C THR A 81 2.86 -1.42 31.46
N GLY A 82 3.49 -1.90 32.54
CA GLY A 82 3.20 -1.49 33.91
C GLY A 82 2.14 -2.25 34.70
N ALA A 83 2.58 -3.10 35.63
CA ALA A 83 1.91 -3.22 36.94
C ALA A 83 2.92 -2.88 38.03
N LYS A 84 2.61 -1.85 38.81
CA LYS A 84 3.43 -1.21 39.83
C LYS A 84 3.03 -1.75 41.22
N GLU A 85 4.04 -1.97 42.07
CA GLU A 85 4.07 -1.84 43.55
C GLU A 85 3.04 -2.60 44.42
N VAL A 86 3.56 -3.44 45.34
CA VAL A 86 3.07 -3.44 46.74
C VAL A 86 4.26 -3.57 47.70
N SER A 87 4.45 -2.53 48.49
CA SER A 87 5.26 -2.47 49.70
C SER A 87 4.43 -2.99 50.88
N GLN A 88 4.97 -3.92 51.67
CA GLN A 88 4.93 -3.95 53.15
C GLN A 88 5.25 -5.35 53.72
N GLY A 89 6.11 -5.40 54.74
CA GLY A 89 6.29 -6.54 55.63
C GLY A 89 7.74 -6.84 55.97
#